data_AF-A0A0D2RMV1-F1
#
_entry.id   AF-A0A0D2RMV1-F1
#
_cell.length_a   1.000
_cell.length_b   1.000
_cell.length_c   1.000
_cell.angle_alpha   90.00
_cell.angle_beta   90.00
_cell.angle_gamma   90.00
#
_symmetry.space_group_name_H-M   'P 1'
#
loop_
_entity.id
_entity.type
_entity.pdbx_description
1 polymer ?
#
loop_
_entity_poly.entity_id
_entity_poly.type
_entity_poly.pdbx_seq_one_letter_code
_entity_poly.pdbx_strand_id
1 'polypeptide(L)'
;MTSRNRLLLPRQFRKRYFWRWVLVNPSFGLACLGKVNMTYENDQDLMIRYYRFVANEELACDEAELGPEGFAEKLYSQQKLHEQQLGMLNYMRKFHFDDQSAILEKLHHQMEDANFESEASILSAEQIQEIVRRRVSPLFRPSQLSLTE
;
A
#
# COMPACT_ATOMS: atom_id res chain seq x y z
N MET A 1 18.43 -41.52 21.36
CA MET A 1 17.12 -41.15 20.76
C MET A 1 17.19 -39.70 20.37
N THR A 2 17.03 -39.43 19.08
CA THR A 2 17.70 -38.35 18.36
C THR A 2 16.87 -37.07 18.34
N SER A 3 17.37 -36.02 18.99
CA SER A 3 16.93 -34.63 18.80
C SER A 3 17.06 -34.25 17.33
N ARG A 4 15.93 -34.17 16.61
CA ARG A 4 15.92 -33.62 15.25
C ARG A 4 16.06 -32.11 15.31
N ASN A 5 17.29 -31.67 15.11
CA ASN A 5 17.69 -30.32 14.74
C ASN A 5 16.71 -29.74 13.72
N ARG A 6 15.99 -28.69 14.15
CA ARG A 6 15.26 -27.81 13.26
C ARG A 6 16.33 -27.00 12.51
N LEU A 7 16.79 -27.52 11.37
CA LEU A 7 17.75 -26.86 10.48
C LEU A 7 17.15 -25.53 10.04
N LEU A 8 17.56 -24.46 10.71
CA LEU A 8 17.44 -23.09 10.22
C LEU A 8 18.31 -23.02 8.96
N LEU A 9 17.69 -23.22 7.79
CA LEU A 9 18.34 -22.96 6.52
C LEU A 9 18.88 -21.51 6.55
N PRO A 10 20.16 -21.28 6.24
CA PRO A 10 20.74 -19.94 6.19
C PRO A 10 19.88 -19.04 5.31
N ARG A 11 19.72 -17.76 5.67
CA ARG A 11 18.93 -16.79 4.87
C ARG A 11 19.30 -16.82 3.38
N GLN A 12 20.58 -17.06 3.06
CA GLN A 12 21.11 -17.24 1.71
C GLN A 12 20.50 -18.41 0.91
N PHE A 13 20.05 -19.48 1.58
CA PHE A 13 19.37 -20.60 0.93
C PHE A 13 17.91 -20.32 0.64
N ARG A 14 17.23 -19.51 1.47
CA ARG A 14 15.84 -19.09 1.24
C ARG A 14 15.73 -18.20 -0.01
N LYS A 15 16.71 -17.30 -0.18
CA LYS A 15 16.90 -16.43 -1.36
C LYS A 15 16.87 -17.18 -2.70
N ARG A 16 17.34 -18.44 -2.76
CA ARG A 16 17.43 -19.18 -4.04
C ARG A 16 16.13 -19.88 -4.45
N TYR A 17 15.21 -20.14 -3.51
CA TYR A 17 13.96 -20.87 -3.79
C TYR A 17 12.78 -19.96 -4.10
N PHE A 18 12.74 -18.73 -3.58
CA PHE A 18 11.69 -17.79 -3.95
C PHE A 18 11.87 -17.22 -5.35
N TRP A 19 13.10 -16.83 -5.74
CA TRP A 19 13.42 -16.53 -7.14
C TRP A 19 13.07 -17.71 -8.06
N ARG A 20 13.30 -18.95 -7.63
CA ARG A 20 12.88 -20.17 -8.35
C ARG A 20 11.36 -20.38 -8.38
N TRP A 21 10.59 -19.86 -7.42
CA TRP A 21 9.12 -19.98 -7.40
C TRP A 21 8.46 -18.88 -8.24
N VAL A 22 8.97 -17.65 -8.19
CA VAL A 22 8.43 -16.48 -8.89
C VAL A 22 8.94 -16.36 -10.33
N LEU A 23 10.23 -16.60 -10.63
CA LEU A 23 10.75 -16.54 -12.01
C LEU A 23 10.33 -17.73 -12.87
N VAL A 24 10.05 -18.90 -12.27
CA VAL A 24 9.69 -20.10 -13.06
C VAL A 24 8.28 -19.98 -13.63
N ASN A 25 7.35 -19.32 -12.91
CA ASN A 25 6.05 -18.95 -13.47
C ASN A 25 5.38 -17.84 -12.62
N PRO A 26 5.58 -16.56 -12.95
CA PRO A 26 5.01 -15.43 -12.20
C PRO A 26 3.48 -15.54 -12.05
N SER A 27 2.81 -16.01 -13.10
CA SER A 27 1.36 -16.24 -13.11
C SER A 27 0.91 -17.29 -12.10
N PHE A 28 1.68 -18.36 -11.93
CA PHE A 28 1.41 -19.38 -10.92
C PHE A 28 1.65 -18.86 -9.50
N GLY A 29 2.76 -18.13 -9.29
CA GLY A 29 3.07 -17.49 -8.01
C GLY A 29 1.94 -16.55 -7.56
N LEU A 30 1.52 -15.66 -8.44
CA LEU A 30 0.39 -14.74 -8.20
C LEU A 30 -0.92 -15.49 -7.96
N ALA A 31 -1.21 -16.54 -8.73
CA ALA A 31 -2.42 -17.35 -8.53
C ALA A 31 -2.43 -18.08 -7.17
N CYS A 32 -1.27 -18.58 -6.71
CA CYS A 32 -1.14 -19.16 -5.38
C CYS A 32 -1.33 -18.12 -4.28
N LEU A 33 -0.74 -16.93 -4.44
CA LEU A 33 -0.91 -15.84 -3.48
C LEU A 33 -2.39 -15.39 -3.40
N GLY A 34 -3.05 -15.27 -4.55
CA GLY A 34 -4.46 -14.93 -4.65
C GLY A 34 -5.38 -15.99 -4.02
N LYS A 35 -5.06 -17.28 -4.17
CA LYS A 35 -5.82 -18.36 -3.52
C LYS A 35 -5.74 -18.30 -2.00
N VAL A 36 -4.56 -18.05 -1.44
CA VAL A 36 -4.42 -17.90 0.02
C VAL A 36 -5.23 -16.70 0.49
N ASN A 37 -5.16 -15.58 -0.23
CA ASN A 37 -5.94 -14.39 0.08
C ASN A 37 -7.45 -14.67 0.09
N MET A 38 -8.01 -15.24 -0.97
CA MET A 38 -9.45 -15.52 -1.05
C MET A 38 -9.92 -16.62 -0.08
N THR A 39 -9.08 -17.62 0.19
CA THR A 39 -9.48 -18.76 1.04
C THR A 39 -9.51 -18.39 2.52
N TYR A 40 -8.61 -17.50 2.94
CA TYR A 40 -8.38 -17.17 4.34
C TYR A 40 -8.65 -15.71 4.68
N GLU A 41 -9.33 -14.96 3.81
CA GLU A 41 -9.68 -13.54 3.99
C GLU A 41 -10.28 -13.24 5.37
N ASN A 42 -11.11 -14.17 5.86
CA ASN A 42 -11.81 -14.02 7.14
C ASN A 42 -10.94 -14.30 8.39
N ASP A 43 -9.76 -14.91 8.23
CA ASP A 43 -8.81 -15.17 9.33
C ASP A 43 -7.75 -14.06 9.36
N GLN A 44 -8.05 -13.00 10.11
CA GLN A 44 -7.18 -11.83 10.20
C GLN A 44 -5.78 -12.16 10.72
N ASP A 45 -5.65 -13.06 11.71
CA ASP A 45 -4.35 -13.42 12.29
C ASP A 45 -3.48 -14.15 11.27
N LEU A 46 -4.09 -15.06 10.51
CA LEU A 46 -3.41 -15.74 9.42
C LEU A 46 -3.01 -14.75 8.32
N MET A 47 -3.92 -13.87 7.91
CA MET A 47 -3.66 -12.88 6.86
C MET A 47 -2.56 -11.89 7.26
N ILE A 48 -2.53 -11.41 8.51
CA ILE A 48 -1.44 -10.56 9.02
C ILE A 48 -0.09 -11.27 8.93
N ARG A 49 -0.02 -12.53 9.35
CA ARG A 49 1.22 -13.33 9.28
C ARG A 49 1.63 -13.59 7.84
N TYR A 50 0.67 -13.86 6.97
CA TYR A 50 0.87 -14.11 5.56
C TYR A 50 1.41 -12.88 4.83
N TYR A 51 0.79 -11.71 4.98
CA TYR A 51 1.29 -10.48 4.37
C TYR A 51 2.64 -10.07 4.94
N ARG A 52 2.88 -10.28 6.24
CA ARG A 52 4.21 -10.09 6.83
C ARG A 52 5.25 -11.01 6.18
N PHE A 53 4.90 -12.26 5.88
CA PHE A 53 5.79 -13.16 5.17
C PHE A 53 6.10 -12.67 3.76
N VAL A 54 5.08 -12.28 2.99
CA VAL A 54 5.24 -11.75 1.62
C VAL A 54 6.14 -10.52 1.61
N ALA A 55 5.89 -9.53 2.48
CA ALA A 55 6.68 -8.32 2.57
C ALA A 55 8.15 -8.59 2.94
N ASN A 56 8.42 -9.54 3.85
CA ASN A 56 9.78 -9.92 4.19
C ASN A 56 10.51 -10.60 3.02
N GLU A 57 9.79 -11.38 2.22
CA GLU A 57 10.37 -12.07 1.07
C GLU A 57 10.63 -11.11 -0.08
N GLU A 58 9.77 -10.11 -0.28
CA GLU A 58 9.99 -9.01 -1.22
C GLU A 58 11.25 -8.21 -0.87
N LEU A 59 11.42 -7.81 0.40
CA LEU A 59 12.64 -7.14 0.87
C LEU A 59 13.89 -8.01 0.69
N ALA A 60 13.78 -9.33 0.88
CA ALA A 60 14.89 -10.25 0.65
C ALA A 60 15.25 -10.39 -0.84
N CYS A 61 14.28 -10.20 -1.73
CA CYS A 61 14.52 -10.14 -3.18
C CYS A 61 15.21 -8.84 -3.57
N ASP A 62 14.74 -7.71 -3.06
CA ASP A 62 15.35 -6.40 -3.26
C ASP A 62 16.83 -6.39 -2.83
N GLU A 63 17.13 -6.96 -1.66
CA GLU A 63 18.50 -7.10 -1.15
C GLU A 63 19.38 -7.95 -2.09
N ALA A 64 18.79 -8.98 -2.70
CA ALA A 64 19.49 -9.89 -3.61
C ALA A 64 19.70 -9.28 -5.01
N GLU A 65 18.79 -8.43 -5.48
CA GLU A 65 18.83 -7.80 -6.81
C GLU A 65 19.71 -6.55 -6.82
N LEU A 66 19.52 -5.66 -5.84
CA LEU A 66 20.10 -4.31 -5.83
C LEU A 66 21.50 -4.26 -5.18
N GLY A 67 21.89 -5.33 -4.49
CA GLY A 67 23.08 -5.33 -3.65
C GLY A 67 22.95 -4.39 -2.43
N PRO A 68 23.99 -4.28 -1.59
CA PRO A 68 23.89 -3.63 -0.29
C PRO A 68 23.62 -2.12 -0.36
N GLU A 69 24.23 -1.39 -1.30
CA GLU A 69 24.06 0.06 -1.43
C GLU A 69 22.68 0.41 -2.03
N GLY A 70 22.30 -0.22 -3.14
CA GLY A 70 20.99 0.00 -3.77
C GLY A 70 19.83 -0.43 -2.87
N PHE A 71 20.00 -1.50 -2.10
CA PHE A 71 19.02 -1.89 -1.08
C PHE A 71 18.90 -0.86 0.05
N ALA A 72 20.02 -0.32 0.53
CA ALA A 72 20.00 0.71 1.58
C ALA A 72 19.29 1.99 1.12
N GLU A 73 19.55 2.42 -0.12
CA GLU A 73 18.87 3.57 -0.73
C GLU A 73 17.36 3.33 -0.89
N LYS A 74 16.96 2.18 -1.43
CA LYS A 74 15.54 1.80 -1.57
C LYS A 74 14.84 1.71 -0.21
N LEU A 75 15.50 1.15 0.79
CA LEU A 75 14.94 1.06 2.14
C LEU A 75 14.75 2.45 2.75
N TYR A 76 15.71 3.36 2.56
CA TYR A 76 15.61 4.74 3.03
C TYR A 76 14.47 5.51 2.34
N SER A 77 14.34 5.39 1.01
CA SER A 77 13.25 6.04 0.27
C SER A 77 11.87 5.53 0.69
N GLN A 78 11.72 4.22 0.88
CA GLN A 78 10.51 3.59 1.41
C GLN A 78 10.17 4.07 2.83
N GLN A 79 11.16 4.14 3.73
CA GLN A 79 10.97 4.66 5.09
C GLN A 79 10.46 6.11 5.07
N LYS A 80 11.10 6.97 4.26
CA LYS A 80 10.70 8.37 4.13
C LYS A 80 9.28 8.52 3.58
N LEU A 81 8.91 7.71 2.60
CA LEU A 81 7.56 7.69 2.05
C LEU A 81 6.54 7.30 3.13
N HIS A 82 6.84 6.27 3.92
CA HIS A 82 5.97 5.83 5.00
C HIS A 82 5.78 6.91 6.08
N GLU A 83 6.84 7.63 6.44
CA GLU A 83 6.75 8.78 7.35
C GLU A 83 5.85 9.88 6.80
N GLN A 84 5.92 10.16 5.51
CA GLN A 84 5.05 11.14 4.84
C GLN A 84 3.58 10.70 4.85
N GLN A 85 3.29 9.44 4.53
CA GLN A 85 1.94 8.87 4.61
C GLN A 85 1.38 8.96 6.04
N LEU A 86 2.18 8.63 7.05
CA LEU A 86 1.77 8.73 8.45
C LEU A 86 1.52 10.19 8.86
N GLY A 87 2.36 11.11 8.40
CA GLY A 87 2.17 12.56 8.59
C GLY A 87 0.86 13.04 8.00
N MET A 88 0.54 12.63 6.77
CA MET A 88 -0.71 12.93 6.08
C MET A 88 -1.93 12.39 6.85
N LEU A 89 -1.91 11.13 7.29
CA LEU A 89 -3.00 10.53 8.06
C LEU A 89 -3.21 11.24 9.42
N ASN A 90 -2.12 11.62 10.09
CA ASN A 90 -2.19 12.41 11.33
C ASN A 90 -2.79 13.80 11.10
N TYR A 91 -2.51 14.42 9.96
CA TYR A 91 -3.11 15.69 9.57
C TYR A 91 -4.60 15.54 9.22
N MET A 92 -4.95 14.50 8.45
CA MET A 92 -6.34 14.17 8.07
C MET A 92 -7.25 13.95 9.28
N ARG A 93 -6.73 13.35 10.35
CA ARG A 93 -7.48 13.10 11.60
C ARG A 93 -8.05 14.38 12.25
N LYS A 94 -7.56 15.57 11.89
CA LYS A 94 -8.04 16.85 12.42
C LYS A 94 -9.38 17.30 11.82
N PHE A 95 -9.82 16.70 10.70
CA PHE A 95 -11.05 17.07 10.00
C PHE A 95 -12.26 16.21 10.44
N HIS A 96 -13.47 16.60 10.03
CA HIS A 96 -14.68 15.83 10.29
C HIS A 96 -14.69 14.50 9.52
N PHE A 97 -15.45 13.51 10.00
CA PHE A 97 -15.52 12.18 9.36
C PHE A 97 -15.86 12.24 7.87
N ASP A 98 -16.84 13.07 7.48
CA ASP A 98 -17.19 13.22 6.07
C ASP A 98 -15.99 13.70 5.24
N ASP A 99 -15.18 14.62 5.79
CA ASP A 99 -13.99 15.18 5.13
C ASP A 99 -12.89 14.14 5.02
N GLN A 100 -12.68 13.36 6.07
CA GLN A 100 -11.74 12.24 6.05
C GLN A 100 -12.12 11.23 4.95
N SER A 101 -13.41 10.90 4.82
CA SER A 101 -13.89 10.01 3.76
C SER A 101 -13.62 10.58 2.36
N ALA A 102 -13.91 11.87 2.12
CA ALA A 102 -13.62 12.47 0.82
C ALA A 102 -12.13 12.56 0.50
N ILE A 103 -11.29 12.79 1.50
CA ILE A 103 -9.83 12.78 1.34
C ILE A 103 -9.36 11.38 0.92
N LEU A 104 -9.84 10.33 1.60
CA LEU A 104 -9.52 8.94 1.29
C LEU A 104 -10.04 8.50 -0.08
N GLU A 105 -11.27 8.88 -0.44
CA GLU A 105 -11.82 8.63 -1.77
C GLU A 105 -10.95 9.30 -2.85
N LYS A 106 -10.56 10.57 -2.64
CA LYS A 106 -9.73 11.27 -3.62
C LYS A 106 -8.34 10.63 -3.74
N LEU A 107 -7.77 10.18 -2.62
CA LEU A 107 -6.51 9.46 -2.58
C LEU A 107 -6.60 8.14 -3.35
N HIS A 108 -7.69 7.39 -3.18
CA HIS A 108 -7.94 6.14 -3.91
C HIS A 108 -7.93 6.37 -5.43
N HIS A 109 -8.70 7.35 -5.90
CA HIS A 109 -8.73 7.69 -7.34
C HIS A 109 -7.34 8.13 -7.84
N GLN A 110 -6.59 8.91 -7.05
CA GLN A 110 -5.23 9.32 -7.42
C GLN A 110 -4.30 8.10 -7.58
N MET A 111 -4.44 7.10 -6.71
CA MET A 111 -3.68 5.86 -6.81
C MET A 111 -4.12 5.02 -8.01
N GLU A 112 -5.42 4.91 -8.28
CA GLU A 112 -5.94 4.23 -9.47
C GLU A 112 -5.44 4.86 -10.78
N ASP A 113 -5.50 6.20 -10.87
CA ASP A 113 -5.02 6.96 -12.03
C ASP A 113 -3.50 6.78 -12.25
N ALA A 114 -2.76 6.57 -11.15
CA ALA A 114 -1.32 6.30 -11.16
C ALA A 114 -0.98 4.80 -11.18
N ASN A 115 -1.93 3.92 -11.49
CA ASN A 115 -1.74 2.46 -11.52
C ASN A 115 -1.08 1.90 -10.23
N PHE A 116 -1.47 2.46 -9.08
CA PHE A 116 -1.01 2.12 -7.74
C PHE A 116 0.49 2.32 -7.51
N GLU A 117 1.11 3.28 -8.21
CA GLU A 117 2.48 3.71 -7.90
C GLU A 117 2.57 4.29 -6.48
N SER A 118 3.64 3.90 -5.77
CA SER A 118 3.81 4.21 -4.35
C SER A 118 3.85 5.72 -4.06
N GLU A 119 4.41 6.52 -4.96
CA GLU A 119 4.52 7.97 -4.81
C GLU A 119 3.16 8.68 -4.86
N ALA A 120 2.17 8.09 -5.54
CA ALA A 120 0.81 8.63 -5.65
C ALA A 120 -0.02 8.46 -4.37
N SER A 121 0.52 7.80 -3.34
CA SER A 121 -0.17 7.56 -2.06
C SER A 121 -0.10 8.74 -1.08
N ILE A 122 0.40 9.91 -1.50
CA ILE A 122 0.56 11.10 -0.66
C ILE A 122 -0.26 12.26 -1.24
N LEU A 123 -0.95 12.95 -0.34
CA LEU A 123 -1.54 14.26 -0.58
C LEU A 123 -0.85 15.29 0.30
N SER A 124 -0.54 16.45 -0.27
CA SER A 124 -0.04 17.59 0.47
C SER A 124 -1.13 18.20 1.37
N ALA A 125 -0.72 18.98 2.36
CA ALA A 125 -1.67 19.66 3.25
C ALA A 125 -2.58 20.63 2.48
N GLU A 126 -2.04 21.27 1.44
CA GLU A 126 -2.77 22.17 0.55
C GLU A 126 -3.84 21.43 -0.25
N GLN A 127 -3.49 20.26 -0.81
CA GLN A 127 -4.45 19.41 -1.54
C GLN A 127 -5.58 18.94 -0.62
N ILE A 128 -5.25 18.54 0.62
CA ILE A 128 -6.25 18.16 1.63
C ILE A 128 -7.17 19.32 1.97
N GLN A 129 -6.63 20.52 2.20
CA GLN A 129 -7.43 21.71 2.49
C GLN A 129 -8.34 22.08 1.31
N GLU A 130 -7.87 21.91 0.08
CA GLU A 130 -8.68 22.17 -1.11
C GLU A 130 -9.88 21.22 -1.20
N ILE A 131 -9.66 19.92 -0.95
CA ILE A 131 -10.72 18.90 -0.93
C ILE A 131 -11.80 19.28 0.10
N VAL A 132 -11.39 19.64 1.32
CA VAL A 132 -12.29 20.07 2.39
C VAL A 132 -13.05 21.33 1.97
N ARG A 133 -12.35 22.36 1.48
CA ARG A 133 -12.94 23.67 1.12
C ARG A 133 -13.96 23.58 -0.02
N ARG A 134 -13.72 22.75 -1.03
CA ARG A 134 -14.63 22.57 -2.18
C ARG A 134 -15.99 22.03 -1.73
N ARG A 135 -16.07 21.32 -0.61
CA ARG A 135 -17.34 20.82 -0.06
C ARG A 135 -18.07 21.83 0.83
N VAL A 136 -17.34 22.73 1.48
CA VAL A 136 -17.93 23.81 2.31
C VAL A 136 -18.43 24.98 1.46
N SER A 137 -18.00 25.08 0.20
CA SER A 137 -18.49 26.10 -0.73
C SER A 137 -19.93 25.75 -1.17
N PRO A 138 -20.93 26.64 -1.01
CA PRO A 138 -22.27 26.40 -1.51
C PRO A 138 -22.18 26.17 -3.02
N LEU A 139 -22.67 25.01 -3.48
CA LEU A 139 -22.96 24.77 -4.89
C LEU A 139 -23.83 25.93 -5.36
N PHE A 140 -23.26 26.82 -6.19
CA PHE A 140 -23.99 27.90 -6.83
C PHE A 140 -25.02 27.25 -7.76
N ARG A 141 -26.27 27.11 -7.28
CA ARG A 141 -27.41 26.74 -8.14
C ARG A 141 -27.83 28.01 -8.85
N PRO A 142 -27.75 28.10 -10.19
CA PRO A 142 -28.37 29.19 -10.92
C PRO A 142 -29.86 29.10 -10.65
N SER A 143 -30.40 30.08 -9.93
CA SER A 143 -31.83 30.24 -9.73
C SER A 143 -32.49 30.24 -11.10
N GLN A 144 -33.43 29.32 -11.33
CA GLN A 144 -34.29 29.39 -12.49
C GLN A 144 -35.05 30.72 -12.42
N LEU A 145 -34.66 31.67 -13.28
CA LEU A 145 -35.48 32.82 -13.61
C LEU A 145 -36.70 32.26 -14.34
N SER A 146 -37.79 32.12 -13.59
CA SER A 146 -39.13 31.96 -14.13
C SER A 146 -39.44 33.13 -15.07
N LEU A 147 -39.45 32.88 -16.38
CA LEU A 147 -40.23 33.69 -17.29
C LEU A 147 -41.71 33.38 -17.02
N THR A 148 -42.36 34.26 -16.26
CA THR A 148 -43.81 34.43 -16.31
C THR A 148 -44.14 35.37 -17.47
N GLU A 149 -44.94 34.83 -18.39
CA GLU A 149 -45.87 35.47 -19.36
C GLU A 149 -45.52 36.82 -19.99
#